data_AF-A0A938C9F8-F1
#
_entry.id   AF-A0A938C9F8-F1
#
_cell.length_a   1.000
_cell.length_b   1.000
_cell.length_c   1.000
_cell.angle_alpha   90.00
_cell.angle_beta   90.00
_cell.angle_gamma   90.00
#
_symmetry.space_group_name_H-M   'P 1'
#
loop_
_entity.id
_entity.type
_entity.pdbx_description
1 polymer ?
#
loop_
_entity_poly.entity_id
_entity_poly.type
_entity_poly.pdbx_seq_one_letter_code
_entity_poly.pdbx_strand_id
1 'polypeptide(L)'
;MKRHVFTRQRRRRSLWRTTFALVIGGALFVAFLPREASPAVYPLLFGTKEVRSDNLRPFPKWTGLLDRYFKERDLPEGSCESKRFNRCHLAEWKKFLGDIEGESRARQVELINKRMNGVPYITDIRNYGVDDYWATPKQFLYRDGDCEDYAIAKYMSLRSIGFTPEELRVVVLQDLNLRIAHAVLVVYLDQQGLILDNQIKRVVDQEKIHHYSPYYSINESAWWLHKKVR
;
A
#
# COMPACT_ATOMS: atom_id res chain seq x y z
N MET A 1 2.80 59.80 65.21
CA MET A 1 2.36 60.35 66.52
C MET A 1 1.01 59.73 66.86
N LYS A 2 0.93 58.98 67.98
CA LYS A 2 -0.27 58.34 68.58
C LYS A 2 -0.91 57.19 67.78
N ARG A 3 -1.42 56.10 68.36
CA ARG A 3 -1.26 55.33 69.62
C ARG A 3 -2.18 54.11 69.43
N HIS A 4 -1.83 52.98 70.04
CA HIS A 4 -2.65 51.88 70.60
C HIS A 4 -4.12 51.73 70.14
N VAL A 5 -4.61 50.51 69.90
CA VAL A 5 -5.11 49.65 70.99
C VAL A 5 -4.91 48.16 70.67
N PHE A 6 -4.35 47.46 71.65
CA PHE A 6 -4.36 46.01 71.81
C PHE A 6 -5.57 45.67 72.71
N THR A 7 -6.48 44.79 72.27
CA THR A 7 -7.33 44.06 73.22
C THR A 7 -7.55 42.63 72.74
N ARG A 8 -7.14 41.74 73.63
CA ARG A 8 -7.10 40.28 73.54
C ARG A 8 -8.45 39.78 74.06
N GLN A 9 -9.24 39.06 73.26
CA GLN A 9 -10.40 38.35 73.80
C GLN A 9 -10.40 36.86 73.43
N ARG A 10 -10.46 36.09 74.52
CA ARG A 10 -10.45 34.65 74.72
C ARG A 10 -11.14 33.78 73.66
N ARG A 11 -10.42 32.71 73.27
CA ARG A 11 -10.95 31.44 72.78
C ARG A 11 -12.07 30.90 73.70
N ARG A 12 -13.22 30.56 73.12
CA ARG A 12 -14.08 29.48 73.61
C ARG A 12 -14.54 28.59 72.44
N ARG A 13 -14.69 27.32 72.81
CA ARG A 13 -14.70 26.10 72.00
C ARG A 13 -15.93 25.98 71.08
N SER A 14 -15.75 25.36 69.92
CA SER A 14 -16.74 24.46 69.33
C SER A 14 -16.03 23.46 68.42
N LEU A 15 -16.00 22.21 68.85
CA LEU A 15 -15.55 21.06 68.05
C LEU A 15 -16.72 20.66 67.15
N TRP A 16 -16.67 21.05 65.89
CA TRP A 16 -17.47 20.39 64.85
C TRP A 16 -16.56 19.40 64.13
N ARG A 17 -16.73 18.11 64.44
CA ARG A 17 -16.16 17.01 63.68
C ARG A 17 -16.98 16.87 62.39
N THR A 18 -16.53 17.47 61.31
CA THR A 18 -16.96 17.11 59.96
C THR A 18 -16.21 15.85 59.53
N THR A 19 -16.88 14.71 59.60
CA THR A 19 -16.45 13.48 58.93
C THR A 19 -16.58 13.67 57.42
N PHE A 20 -15.46 13.91 56.74
CA PHE A 20 -15.38 13.75 55.30
C PHE A 20 -15.40 12.24 54.99
N ALA A 21 -16.53 11.74 54.50
CA ALA A 21 -16.59 10.42 53.89
C ALA A 21 -15.85 10.49 52.55
N LEU A 22 -14.70 9.83 52.48
CA LEU A 22 -13.88 9.72 51.28
C LEU A 22 -14.52 8.64 50.40
N VAL A 23 -15.41 9.04 49.49
CA VAL A 23 -15.94 8.15 48.44
C VAL A 23 -14.83 7.95 47.41
N ILE A 24 -14.06 6.87 47.56
CA ILE A 24 -13.12 6.42 46.53
C ILE A 24 -13.96 5.80 45.42
N GLY A 25 -14.37 6.62 44.45
CA GLY A 25 -14.90 6.15 43.18
C GLY A 25 -13.77 5.47 42.41
N GLY A 26 -13.71 4.13 42.47
CA GLY A 26 -12.81 3.34 41.65
C GLY A 26 -13.24 3.44 40.18
N ALA A 27 -12.65 4.37 39.43
CA ALA A 27 -12.73 4.35 37.98
C ALA A 27 -11.93 3.14 37.49
N LEU A 28 -12.64 2.08 37.09
CA LEU A 28 -12.06 0.99 36.32
C LEU A 28 -11.59 1.56 34.98
N PHE A 29 -10.32 1.97 34.93
CA PHE A 29 -9.61 2.20 33.68
C PHE A 29 -9.47 0.83 33.00
N VAL A 30 -10.40 0.51 32.11
CA VAL A 30 -10.19 -0.57 31.15
C VAL A 30 -9.11 -0.07 30.20
N ALA A 31 -7.87 -0.48 30.44
CA ALA A 31 -6.79 -0.26 29.51
C ALA A 31 -7.16 -0.96 28.20
N PHE A 32 -7.50 -0.17 27.17
CA PHE A 32 -7.52 -0.64 25.79
C PHE A 32 -6.07 -0.97 25.42
N LEU A 33 -5.65 -2.19 25.70
CA LEU A 33 -4.41 -2.70 25.12
C LEU A 33 -4.59 -2.71 23.61
N PRO A 34 -3.67 -2.12 22.83
CA PRO A 34 -3.71 -2.26 21.38
C PRO A 34 -3.67 -3.76 21.07
N ARG A 35 -4.69 -4.24 20.35
CA ARG A 35 -4.72 -5.60 19.85
C ARG A 35 -3.56 -5.73 18.87
N GLU A 36 -2.48 -6.42 19.28
CA GLU A 36 -1.43 -6.81 18.35
C GLU A 36 -2.09 -7.57 17.20
N ALA A 37 -1.99 -7.01 15.99
CA ALA A 37 -2.50 -7.66 14.80
C ALA A 37 -1.72 -8.96 14.63
N SER A 38 -2.41 -10.10 14.67
CA SER A 38 -1.80 -11.37 14.29
C SER A 38 -1.24 -11.26 12.87
N PRO A 39 -0.06 -11.83 12.58
CA PRO A 39 0.49 -11.80 11.23
C PRO A 39 -0.55 -12.37 10.27
N ALA A 40 -0.91 -11.57 9.26
CA ALA A 40 -1.92 -11.95 8.29
C ALA A 40 -1.46 -13.22 7.56
N VAL A 41 -2.25 -14.29 7.67
CA VAL A 41 -2.02 -15.54 6.94
C VAL A 41 -2.71 -15.38 5.59
N TYR A 42 -1.91 -15.16 4.55
CA TYR A 42 -2.41 -15.04 3.19
C TYR A 42 -2.47 -16.39 2.48
N PRO A 43 -3.43 -16.60 1.57
CA PRO A 43 -3.49 -17.81 0.76
C PRO A 43 -2.26 -17.93 -0.14
N LEU A 44 -1.84 -19.16 -0.39
CA LEU A 44 -0.77 -19.47 -1.34
C LEU A 44 -1.20 -19.05 -2.75
N LEU A 45 -0.29 -18.48 -3.53
CA LEU A 45 -0.60 -18.05 -4.89
C LEU A 45 -0.60 -19.22 -5.87
N PHE A 46 -1.65 -19.28 -6.68
CA PHE A 46 -1.88 -20.20 -7.78
C PHE A 46 -1.62 -21.67 -7.41
N GLY A 47 -1.97 -22.06 -6.18
CA GLY A 47 -1.76 -23.42 -5.67
C GLY A 47 -0.29 -23.85 -5.58
N THR A 48 0.64 -22.91 -5.49
CA THR A 48 2.09 -23.19 -5.43
C THR A 48 2.63 -23.24 -4.00
N LYS A 49 3.78 -23.89 -3.80
CA LYS A 49 4.59 -23.72 -2.59
C LYS A 49 5.47 -22.50 -2.74
N GLU A 50 5.58 -21.70 -1.68
CA GLU A 50 6.35 -20.45 -1.68
C GLU A 50 7.60 -20.59 -0.81
N VAL A 51 8.76 -20.19 -1.34
CA VAL A 51 10.02 -20.08 -0.57
C VAL A 51 10.39 -18.61 -0.47
N ARG A 52 10.23 -18.03 0.72
CA ARG A 52 10.49 -16.61 1.00
C ARG A 52 11.99 -16.32 1.15
N SER A 53 12.42 -15.15 0.69
CA SER A 53 13.73 -14.57 0.98
C SER A 53 13.66 -13.04 1.08
N ASP A 54 14.39 -12.49 2.05
CA ASP A 54 14.52 -11.03 2.26
C ASP A 54 15.68 -10.42 1.47
N ASN A 55 16.43 -11.25 0.73
CA ASN A 55 17.54 -10.79 -0.08
C ASN A 55 17.06 -10.33 -1.45
N LEU A 56 16.82 -9.03 -1.62
CA LEU A 56 16.38 -8.42 -2.87
C LEU A 56 17.51 -8.16 -3.88
N ARG A 57 18.79 -8.43 -3.52
CA ARG A 57 19.94 -8.23 -4.43
C ARG A 57 19.80 -8.90 -5.80
N PRO A 58 19.18 -10.08 -5.95
CA PRO A 58 18.97 -10.70 -7.26
C PRO A 58 17.99 -9.95 -8.19
N PHE A 59 17.30 -8.91 -7.70
CA PHE A 59 16.28 -8.16 -8.45
C PHE A 59 16.70 -6.70 -8.65
N PRO A 60 17.75 -6.43 -9.45
CA PRO A 60 18.26 -5.07 -9.68
C PRO A 60 17.24 -4.16 -10.37
N LYS A 61 16.35 -4.71 -11.21
CA LYS A 61 15.29 -3.94 -11.88
C LYS A 61 14.25 -3.42 -10.89
N TRP A 62 13.77 -4.29 -10.01
CA TRP A 62 12.85 -3.93 -8.92
C TRP A 62 13.48 -2.93 -7.94
N THR A 63 14.68 -3.23 -7.43
CA THR A 63 15.35 -2.34 -6.47
C THR A 63 15.72 -1.00 -7.10
N GLY A 64 16.18 -0.98 -8.35
CA GLY A 64 16.45 0.24 -9.10
C GLY A 64 15.18 1.04 -9.41
N LEU A 65 14.06 0.37 -9.69
CA LEU A 65 12.74 1.01 -9.80
C LEU A 65 12.36 1.70 -8.49
N LEU A 66 12.47 1.02 -7.35
CA LEU A 66 12.14 1.61 -6.04
C LEU A 66 12.96 2.87 -5.78
N ASP A 67 14.27 2.82 -6.02
CA ASP A 67 15.17 3.98 -5.87
C ASP A 67 14.74 5.15 -6.78
N ARG A 68 14.42 4.88 -8.05
CA ARG A 68 13.89 5.91 -8.96
C ARG A 68 12.56 6.47 -8.49
N TYR A 69 11.62 5.62 -8.07
CA TYR A 69 10.29 6.04 -7.62
C TYR A 69 10.38 6.98 -6.42
N PHE A 70 11.16 6.64 -5.40
CA PHE A 70 11.31 7.49 -4.22
C PHE A 70 11.99 8.83 -4.54
N LYS A 71 12.97 8.85 -5.46
CA LYS A 71 13.57 10.10 -5.96
C LYS A 71 12.61 10.95 -6.77
N GLU A 72 11.80 10.33 -7.62
CA GLU A 72 10.85 11.03 -8.49
C GLU A 72 9.68 11.66 -7.75
N ARG A 73 9.34 11.12 -6.57
CA ARG A 73 8.28 11.63 -5.71
C ARG A 73 8.56 13.07 -5.22
N ASP A 74 9.83 13.42 -5.12
CA ASP A 74 10.28 14.75 -4.67
C ASP A 74 10.49 15.74 -5.82
N LEU A 75 10.30 15.33 -7.09
CA LEU A 75 10.47 16.19 -8.25
C LEU A 75 9.20 17.01 -8.56
N PRO A 76 9.32 18.32 -8.85
CA PRO A 76 8.20 19.14 -9.27
C PRO A 76 7.62 18.68 -10.61
N GLU A 77 6.34 18.93 -10.81
CA GLU A 77 5.63 18.55 -12.04
C GLU A 77 6.00 19.46 -13.22
N GLY A 78 5.96 18.89 -14.44
CA GLY A 78 6.23 19.64 -15.67
C GLY A 78 4.97 20.32 -16.23
N SER A 79 5.13 21.12 -17.29
CA SER A 79 3.99 21.79 -17.94
C SER A 79 3.00 20.82 -18.63
N CYS A 80 1.73 21.00 -18.31
CA CYS A 80 0.57 20.27 -18.82
C CYS A 80 0.16 20.65 -20.25
N GLU A 81 0.80 21.65 -20.86
CA GLU A 81 0.43 22.22 -22.15
C GLU A 81 1.20 21.57 -23.33
N SER A 82 2.12 20.66 -23.03
CA SER A 82 2.93 20.00 -24.05
C SER A 82 2.10 19.09 -24.95
N LYS A 83 2.04 19.40 -26.25
CA LYS A 83 1.36 18.60 -27.28
C LYS A 83 2.08 17.30 -27.64
N ARG A 84 3.33 17.12 -27.19
CA ARG A 84 4.13 15.91 -27.39
C ARG A 84 4.58 15.45 -26.00
N PHE A 85 4.03 14.33 -25.53
CA PHE A 85 4.14 13.87 -24.14
C PHE A 85 3.58 14.89 -23.15
N ASN A 86 2.27 14.79 -22.86
CA ASN A 86 1.63 15.64 -21.86
C ASN A 86 2.22 15.30 -20.48
N ARG A 87 2.78 16.31 -19.80
CA ARG A 87 3.46 16.15 -18.50
C ARG A 87 2.50 16.28 -17.30
N CYS A 88 1.19 16.22 -17.52
CA CYS A 88 0.16 16.42 -16.48
C CYS A 88 -0.36 15.14 -15.81
N HIS A 89 0.11 13.97 -16.21
CA HIS A 89 -0.45 12.72 -15.69
C HIS A 89 -0.16 12.48 -14.21
N LEU A 90 0.86 13.12 -13.62
CA LEU A 90 1.18 12.96 -12.20
C LEU A 90 0.18 13.70 -11.28
N ALA A 91 -0.17 14.96 -11.57
CA ALA A 91 -1.22 15.69 -10.84
C ALA A 91 -2.56 14.97 -10.92
N GLU A 92 -2.94 14.53 -12.14
CA GLU A 92 -4.19 13.79 -12.33
C GLU A 92 -4.20 12.48 -11.54
N TRP A 93 -3.08 11.75 -11.53
CA TRP A 93 -2.93 10.53 -10.75
C TRP A 93 -3.02 10.80 -9.25
N LYS A 94 -2.30 11.79 -8.72
CA LYS A 94 -2.38 12.18 -7.30
C LYS A 94 -3.80 12.61 -6.91
N LYS A 95 -4.46 13.41 -7.74
CA LYS A 95 -5.85 13.80 -7.54
C LYS A 95 -6.76 12.57 -7.52
N PHE A 96 -6.61 11.67 -8.50
CA PHE A 96 -7.37 10.42 -8.55
C PHE A 96 -7.17 9.59 -7.28
N LEU A 97 -5.94 9.46 -6.77
CA LEU A 97 -5.68 8.73 -5.52
C LEU A 97 -6.38 9.39 -4.32
N GLY A 98 -6.33 10.72 -4.21
CA GLY A 98 -7.05 11.46 -3.17
C GLY A 98 -8.57 11.32 -3.28
N ASP A 99 -9.11 11.29 -4.51
CA ASP A 99 -10.55 11.15 -4.75
C ASP A 99 -11.09 9.77 -4.31
N ILE A 100 -10.26 8.72 -4.29
CA ILE A 100 -10.67 7.35 -3.92
C ILE A 100 -10.24 6.94 -2.50
N GLU A 101 -9.50 7.77 -1.77
CA GLU A 101 -8.96 7.41 -0.46
C GLU A 101 -10.08 7.10 0.56
N GLY A 102 -11.25 7.74 0.42
CA GLY A 102 -12.44 7.48 1.25
C GLY A 102 -13.30 6.28 0.84
N GLU A 103 -12.99 5.62 -0.28
CA GLU A 103 -13.72 4.44 -0.75
C GLU A 103 -13.37 3.19 0.07
N SER A 104 -14.19 2.13 -0.04
CA SER A 104 -13.82 0.85 0.56
C SER A 104 -12.55 0.28 -0.09
N ARG A 105 -11.74 -0.49 0.66
CA ARG A 105 -10.50 -1.10 0.14
C ARG A 105 -10.74 -1.92 -1.13
N ALA A 106 -11.81 -2.70 -1.19
CA ALA A 106 -12.18 -3.46 -2.39
C ALA A 106 -12.47 -2.52 -3.57
N ARG A 107 -13.17 -1.40 -3.33
CA ARG A 107 -13.49 -0.42 -4.36
C ARG A 107 -12.25 0.33 -4.84
N GLN A 108 -11.32 0.67 -3.95
CA GLN A 108 -10.03 1.26 -4.30
C GLN A 108 -9.24 0.35 -5.27
N VAL A 109 -9.17 -0.95 -4.97
CA VAL A 109 -8.52 -1.96 -5.82
C VAL A 109 -9.14 -2.00 -7.22
N GLU A 110 -10.47 -2.04 -7.32
CA GLU A 110 -11.16 -2.01 -8.61
C GLU A 110 -10.90 -0.73 -9.42
N LEU A 111 -10.98 0.44 -8.75
CA LEU A 111 -10.80 1.74 -9.38
C LEU A 111 -9.36 1.91 -9.89
N ILE A 112 -8.37 1.51 -9.10
CA ILE A 112 -6.96 1.51 -9.52
C ILE A 112 -6.74 0.56 -10.70
N ASN A 113 -7.27 -0.66 -10.64
CA ASN A 113 -7.15 -1.61 -11.75
C ASN A 113 -7.75 -1.02 -13.04
N LYS A 114 -8.95 -0.44 -12.94
CA LYS A 114 -9.64 0.20 -14.07
C LYS A 114 -8.85 1.40 -14.62
N ARG A 115 -8.33 2.27 -13.76
CA ARG A 115 -7.57 3.47 -14.16
C ARG A 115 -6.29 3.08 -14.91
N MET A 116 -5.50 2.17 -14.36
CA MET A 116 -4.24 1.76 -14.98
C MET A 116 -4.46 0.98 -16.28
N ASN A 117 -5.53 0.17 -16.35
CA ASN A 117 -5.92 -0.54 -17.58
C ASN A 117 -6.45 0.38 -18.70
N GLY A 118 -6.54 1.69 -18.47
CA GLY A 118 -6.86 2.69 -19.49
C GLY A 118 -5.65 3.26 -20.23
N VAL A 119 -4.43 3.00 -19.72
CA VAL A 119 -3.17 3.36 -20.41
C VAL A 119 -3.00 2.44 -21.63
N PRO A 120 -2.42 2.90 -22.75
CA PRO A 120 -2.03 2.03 -23.86
C PRO A 120 -0.97 0.99 -23.48
N TYR A 121 -0.91 -0.13 -24.21
CA TYR A 121 0.16 -1.11 -24.04
C TYR A 121 1.26 -0.87 -25.07
N ILE A 122 2.51 -0.80 -24.61
CA ILE A 122 3.70 -0.70 -25.46
C ILE A 122 4.84 -1.52 -24.84
N THR A 123 5.44 -2.39 -25.63
CA THR A 123 6.59 -3.21 -25.21
C THR A 123 7.82 -2.35 -24.96
N ASP A 124 8.67 -2.75 -24.03
CA ASP A 124 9.92 -2.04 -23.73
C ASP A 124 10.86 -1.84 -24.91
N ILE A 125 10.97 -2.81 -25.81
CA ILE A 125 11.82 -2.64 -27.01
C ILE A 125 11.34 -1.47 -27.89
N ARG A 126 10.04 -1.21 -27.92
CA ARG A 126 9.45 -0.07 -28.65
C ARG A 126 9.48 1.22 -27.84
N ASN A 127 9.37 1.12 -26.51
CA ASN A 127 9.29 2.27 -25.62
C ASN A 127 10.69 2.81 -25.25
N TYR A 128 11.56 1.94 -24.76
CA TYR A 128 12.87 2.26 -24.20
C TYR A 128 14.06 1.74 -25.03
N GLY A 129 13.82 0.88 -26.02
CA GLY A 129 14.87 0.33 -26.87
C GLY A 129 15.72 -0.75 -26.19
N VAL A 130 15.20 -1.36 -25.12
CA VAL A 130 15.82 -2.46 -24.37
C VAL A 130 14.79 -3.57 -24.18
N ASP A 131 15.25 -4.78 -23.88
CA ASP A 131 14.39 -5.96 -23.82
C ASP A 131 13.37 -5.92 -22.66
N ASP A 132 13.74 -5.34 -21.52
CA ASP A 132 12.89 -5.27 -20.32
C ASP A 132 13.42 -4.16 -19.37
N TYR A 133 12.54 -3.18 -19.09
CA TYR A 133 12.73 -1.97 -18.29
C TYR A 133 11.54 -1.73 -17.37
N TRP A 134 11.75 -1.87 -16.06
CA TRP A 134 10.67 -1.67 -15.09
C TRP A 134 10.43 -0.17 -14.84
N ALA A 135 9.34 0.38 -15.35
CA ALA A 135 9.02 1.80 -15.29
C ALA A 135 8.34 2.19 -13.97
N THR A 136 8.71 3.37 -13.44
CA THR A 136 7.99 3.95 -12.29
C THR A 136 6.56 4.34 -12.70
N PRO A 137 5.63 4.55 -11.75
CA PRO A 137 4.28 5.03 -12.08
C PRO A 137 4.31 6.34 -12.88
N LYS A 138 5.25 7.23 -12.57
CA LYS A 138 5.46 8.47 -13.32
C LYS A 138 5.85 8.16 -14.77
N GLN A 139 6.84 7.29 -14.98
CA GLN A 139 7.30 6.91 -16.32
C GLN A 139 6.19 6.19 -17.11
N PHE A 140 5.52 5.22 -16.50
CA PHE A 140 4.38 4.50 -17.08
C PHE A 140 3.26 5.43 -17.53
N LEU A 141 2.87 6.38 -16.68
CA LEU A 141 1.83 7.35 -17.02
C LEU A 141 2.26 8.35 -18.12
N TYR A 142 3.56 8.51 -18.37
CA TYR A 142 4.07 9.40 -19.43
C TYR A 142 4.39 8.71 -20.75
N ARG A 143 4.76 7.43 -20.69
CA ARG A 143 5.33 6.70 -21.82
C ARG A 143 4.54 5.44 -22.15
N ASP A 144 3.43 5.22 -21.46
CA ASP A 144 2.73 3.94 -21.43
C ASP A 144 3.67 2.83 -20.92
N GLY A 145 3.31 1.56 -21.05
CA GLY A 145 4.19 0.45 -20.66
C GLY A 145 3.65 -0.92 -21.02
N ASP A 146 4.31 -1.96 -20.54
CA ASP A 146 3.89 -3.35 -20.67
C ASP A 146 3.56 -4.00 -19.31
N CYS A 147 3.50 -5.33 -19.23
CA CYS A 147 2.75 -6.01 -18.16
C CYS A 147 3.25 -5.68 -16.75
N GLU A 148 4.55 -5.61 -16.54
CA GLU A 148 5.18 -5.26 -15.28
C GLU A 148 4.90 -3.81 -14.90
N ASP A 149 4.88 -2.89 -15.86
CA ASP A 149 4.65 -1.47 -15.60
C ASP A 149 3.22 -1.24 -15.09
N TYR A 150 2.25 -1.97 -15.64
CA TYR A 150 0.88 -1.95 -15.12
C TYR A 150 0.83 -2.51 -13.70
N ALA A 151 1.48 -3.64 -13.43
CA ALA A 151 1.51 -4.25 -12.11
C ALA A 151 2.16 -3.32 -11.07
N ILE A 152 3.27 -2.68 -11.44
CA ILE A 152 4.03 -1.72 -10.63
C ILE A 152 3.22 -0.45 -10.39
N ALA A 153 2.59 0.13 -11.42
CA ALA A 153 1.78 1.32 -11.28
C ALA A 153 0.59 1.09 -10.34
N LYS A 154 -0.04 -0.09 -10.42
CA LYS A 154 -1.10 -0.50 -9.50
C LYS A 154 -0.56 -0.71 -8.07
N TYR A 155 0.58 -1.38 -7.93
CA TYR A 155 1.25 -1.62 -6.63
C TYR A 155 1.53 -0.29 -5.93
N MET A 156 2.21 0.64 -6.61
CA MET A 156 2.58 1.93 -6.03
C MET A 156 1.38 2.83 -5.77
N SER A 157 0.33 2.73 -6.59
CA SER A 157 -0.94 3.45 -6.35
C SER A 157 -1.59 3.00 -5.03
N LEU A 158 -1.68 1.68 -4.81
CA LEU A 158 -2.24 1.12 -3.57
C LEU A 158 -1.37 1.44 -2.36
N ARG A 159 -0.03 1.36 -2.51
CA ARG A 159 0.92 1.78 -1.47
C ARG A 159 0.73 3.25 -1.07
N SER A 160 0.44 4.11 -2.04
CA SER A 160 0.27 5.55 -1.81
C SER A 160 -1.02 5.90 -1.05
N ILE A 161 -2.02 5.02 -1.04
CA ILE A 161 -3.29 5.18 -0.30
C ILE A 161 -3.42 4.20 0.88
N GLY A 162 -2.28 3.70 1.40
CA GLY A 162 -2.23 3.04 2.70
C GLY A 162 -2.27 1.51 2.72
N PHE A 163 -2.23 0.82 1.57
CA PHE A 163 -1.99 -0.63 1.57
C PHE A 163 -0.55 -0.92 1.99
N THR A 164 -0.29 -1.95 2.78
CA THR A 164 1.06 -2.29 3.24
C THR A 164 1.79 -3.17 2.23
N PRO A 165 3.14 -3.25 2.27
CA PRO A 165 3.89 -4.17 1.40
C PRO A 165 3.46 -5.63 1.56
N GLU A 166 3.05 -6.06 2.76
CA GLU A 166 2.64 -7.43 3.03
C GLU A 166 1.35 -7.81 2.28
N GLU A 167 0.48 -6.82 2.02
CA GLU A 167 -0.78 -6.98 1.30
C GLU A 167 -0.60 -7.05 -0.22
N LEU A 168 0.59 -6.76 -0.74
CA LEU A 168 0.80 -6.53 -2.17
C LEU A 168 2.02 -7.29 -2.68
N ARG A 169 1.91 -7.96 -3.83
CA ARG A 169 3.08 -8.52 -4.52
C ARG A 169 2.94 -8.40 -6.03
N VAL A 170 3.98 -7.93 -6.70
CA VAL A 170 4.11 -8.11 -8.16
C VAL A 170 4.48 -9.57 -8.39
N VAL A 171 3.77 -10.25 -9.29
CA VAL A 171 3.96 -11.66 -9.61
C VAL A 171 4.42 -11.77 -11.04
N VAL A 172 5.60 -12.35 -11.25
CA VAL A 172 6.13 -12.68 -12.58
C VAL A 172 5.83 -14.15 -12.85
N LEU A 173 5.17 -14.42 -13.96
CA LEU A 173 4.55 -15.70 -14.25
C LEU A 173 4.61 -16.06 -15.73
N GLN A 174 4.27 -17.31 -16.03
CA GLN A 174 3.96 -17.77 -17.37
C GLN A 174 2.44 -17.78 -17.55
N ASP A 175 1.96 -17.09 -18.59
CA ASP A 175 0.62 -17.34 -19.11
C ASP A 175 0.66 -18.60 -19.98
N LEU A 176 -0.07 -19.64 -19.58
CA LEU A 176 -0.11 -20.93 -20.27
C LEU A 176 -1.05 -20.93 -21.48
N ASN A 177 -2.03 -20.03 -21.53
CA ASN A 177 -2.92 -19.86 -22.67
C ASN A 177 -2.20 -19.15 -23.81
N LEU A 178 -1.54 -18.04 -23.49
CA LEU A 178 -0.82 -17.21 -24.46
C LEU A 178 0.62 -17.69 -24.71
N ARG A 179 1.16 -18.52 -23.81
CA ARG A 179 2.54 -19.05 -23.86
C ARG A 179 3.61 -17.94 -23.86
N ILE A 180 3.35 -16.87 -23.10
CA ILE A 180 4.29 -15.76 -22.89
C ILE A 180 4.61 -15.57 -21.40
N ALA A 181 5.78 -14.99 -21.12
CA ALA A 181 6.03 -14.40 -19.81
C ALA A 181 5.07 -13.23 -19.60
N HIS A 182 4.64 -13.04 -18.36
CA HIS A 182 3.67 -12.01 -18.00
C HIS A 182 3.90 -11.55 -16.56
N ALA A 183 3.38 -10.38 -16.21
CA ALA A 183 3.41 -9.85 -14.86
C ALA A 183 2.05 -9.29 -14.44
N VAL A 184 1.66 -9.58 -13.21
CA VAL A 184 0.39 -9.12 -12.61
C VAL A 184 0.63 -8.63 -11.19
N LEU A 185 -0.33 -7.93 -10.61
CA LEU A 185 -0.33 -7.61 -9.18
C LEU A 185 -1.31 -8.54 -8.46
N VAL A 186 -0.89 -9.12 -7.33
CA VAL A 186 -1.83 -9.65 -6.34
C VAL A 186 -2.00 -8.67 -5.18
N VAL A 187 -3.25 -8.50 -4.76
CA VAL A 187 -3.65 -7.79 -3.55
C VAL A 187 -4.32 -8.80 -2.62
N TYR A 188 -3.81 -8.91 -1.41
CA TYR A 188 -4.46 -9.70 -0.37
C TYR A 188 -5.47 -8.85 0.39
N LEU A 189 -6.74 -9.25 0.31
CA LEU A 189 -7.84 -8.56 0.96
C LEU A 189 -8.88 -9.59 1.39
N ASP A 190 -9.39 -9.48 2.61
CA ASP A 190 -10.43 -10.37 3.15
C ASP A 190 -10.10 -11.87 2.98
N GLN A 191 -8.85 -12.25 3.26
CA GLN A 191 -8.30 -13.61 3.12
C GLN A 191 -8.27 -14.16 1.68
N GLN A 192 -8.55 -13.33 0.68
CA GLN A 192 -8.45 -13.67 -0.75
C GLN A 192 -7.18 -13.10 -1.36
N GLY A 193 -6.70 -13.73 -2.43
CA GLY A 193 -5.69 -13.15 -3.32
C GLY A 193 -6.36 -12.62 -4.58
N LEU A 194 -6.54 -11.31 -4.68
CA LEU A 194 -7.17 -10.66 -5.81
C LEU A 194 -6.12 -10.27 -6.86
N ILE A 195 -6.30 -10.75 -8.08
CA ILE A 195 -5.40 -10.47 -9.21
C ILE A 195 -5.88 -9.25 -9.98
N LEU A 196 -4.95 -8.32 -10.17
CA LEU A 196 -5.08 -7.14 -10.99
C LEU A 196 -4.14 -7.27 -12.17
N ASP A 197 -4.73 -7.45 -13.34
CA ASP A 197 -4.04 -7.75 -14.58
C ASP A 197 -4.46 -6.75 -15.67
N ASN A 198 -3.60 -6.50 -16.66
CA ASN A 198 -3.91 -5.70 -17.83
C ASN A 198 -4.60 -6.51 -18.95
N GLN A 199 -4.43 -7.84 -18.98
CA GLN A 199 -5.13 -8.70 -19.94
C GLN A 199 -6.57 -9.01 -19.46
N ILE A 200 -6.75 -9.35 -18.19
CA ILE A 200 -8.05 -9.53 -17.53
C ILE A 200 -8.47 -8.20 -16.88
N LYS A 201 -9.35 -7.46 -17.56
CA LYS A 201 -9.74 -6.10 -17.12
C LYS A 201 -10.46 -6.01 -15.77
N ARG A 202 -11.03 -7.13 -15.28
CA ARG A 202 -11.70 -7.19 -13.98
C ARG A 202 -10.72 -7.66 -12.92
N VAL A 203 -10.96 -7.27 -11.68
CA VAL A 203 -10.29 -7.89 -10.53
C VAL A 203 -10.87 -9.29 -10.37
N VAL A 204 -9.99 -10.30 -10.30
CA VAL A 204 -10.40 -11.71 -10.24
C VAL A 204 -9.67 -12.40 -9.11
N ASP A 205 -10.40 -13.22 -8.35
CA ASP A 205 -9.80 -14.11 -7.36
C ASP A 205 -8.82 -15.07 -8.05
N GLN A 206 -7.59 -15.16 -7.54
CA GLN A 206 -6.54 -16.03 -8.05
C GLN A 206 -6.98 -17.49 -8.20
N GLU A 207 -7.89 -17.99 -7.35
CA GLU A 207 -8.37 -19.38 -7.42
C GLU A 207 -9.16 -19.67 -8.70
N LYS A 208 -9.70 -18.64 -9.36
CA LYS A 208 -10.44 -18.75 -10.62
C LYS A 208 -9.54 -18.70 -11.85
N ILE A 209 -8.23 -18.48 -11.66
CA ILE A 209 -7.26 -18.33 -12.75
C ILE A 209 -6.36 -19.56 -12.82
N HIS A 210 -6.71 -20.50 -13.70
CA HIS A 210 -6.02 -21.79 -13.80
C HIS A 210 -4.85 -21.81 -14.81
N HIS A 211 -4.69 -20.75 -15.61
CA HIS A 211 -3.71 -20.70 -16.70
C HIS A 211 -2.45 -19.92 -16.34
N TYR A 212 -2.32 -19.44 -15.10
CA TYR A 212 -1.13 -18.74 -14.64
C TYR A 212 -0.23 -19.67 -13.82
N SER A 213 1.05 -19.72 -14.21
CA SER A 213 2.08 -20.49 -13.52
C SER A 213 3.17 -19.54 -13.04
N PRO A 214 3.17 -19.11 -11.76
CA PRO A 214 4.11 -18.12 -11.25
C PRO A 214 5.54 -18.67 -11.18
N TYR A 215 6.51 -17.80 -11.47
CA TYR A 215 7.93 -18.04 -11.23
C TYR A 215 8.35 -17.53 -9.86
N TYR A 216 8.12 -16.23 -9.63
CA TYR A 216 8.36 -15.57 -8.35
C TYR A 216 7.36 -14.44 -8.13
N SER A 217 7.19 -14.04 -6.88
CA SER A 217 6.52 -12.78 -6.52
C SER A 217 7.44 -11.94 -5.64
N ILE A 218 7.23 -10.62 -5.64
CA ILE A 218 8.12 -9.66 -4.99
C ILE A 218 7.35 -8.44 -4.48
N ASN A 219 7.83 -7.87 -3.37
CA ASN A 219 7.39 -6.59 -2.84
C ASN A 219 8.59 -5.78 -2.30
N GLU A 220 8.33 -4.69 -1.57
CA GLU A 220 9.38 -3.83 -1.01
C GLU A 220 10.34 -4.51 -0.04
N SER A 221 9.95 -5.62 0.61
CA SER A 221 10.69 -6.22 1.72
C SER A 221 11.20 -7.63 1.44
N ALA A 222 10.56 -8.38 0.55
CA ALA A 222 10.86 -9.78 0.28
C ALA A 222 10.46 -10.22 -1.12
N TRP A 223 10.94 -11.41 -1.50
CA TRP A 223 10.48 -12.15 -2.67
C TRP A 223 10.21 -13.61 -2.32
N TRP A 224 9.39 -14.26 -3.13
CA TRP A 224 8.98 -15.65 -2.96
C TRP A 224 9.19 -16.41 -4.26
N LEU A 225 9.98 -17.48 -4.21
CA LEU A 225 10.08 -18.44 -5.30
C LEU A 225 8.85 -19.36 -5.29
N HIS A 226 8.15 -19.47 -6.42
CA HIS A 226 6.99 -20.36 -6.55
C HIS A 226 7.42 -21.71 -7.13
N LYS A 227 7.02 -22.79 -6.45
CA LYS A 227 7.24 -24.18 -6.88
C LYS A 227 5.90 -24.87 -7.05
N LYS A 228 5.71 -25.54 -8.19
CA LYS A 228 4.52 -26.39 -8.38
C LYS A 228 4.45 -27.45 -7.29
N VAL A 229 3.26 -27.63 -6.73
CA VAL A 229 2.95 -28.80 -5.90
C VAL A 229 2.91 -30.00 -6.85
N ARG A 230 3.82 -30.95 -6.65
CA ARG A 230 3.81 -32.24 -7.34
C ARG A 230 2.78 -33.15 -6.69
#